data_AF-A0A560BN73-F1
#
_entry.id   AF-A0A560BN73-F1
#
_cell.length_a   1.000
_cell.length_b   1.000
_cell.length_c   1.000
_cell.angle_alpha   90.00
_cell.angle_beta   90.00
_cell.angle_gamma   90.00
#
_symmetry.space_group_name_H-M   'P 1'
#
loop_
_entity.id
_entity.type
_entity.pdbx_description
1 polymer ?
#
loop_
_entity_poly.entity_id
_entity_poly.type
_entity_poly.pdbx_seq_one_letter_code
_entity_poly.pdbx_strand_id
1 'polypeptide(L)'
;MKRDERIHNRRNLRGWNAYRRWCGEEEPGIDPGRLEAYVAHLAVTHAGRPKDMCELLYGLAAALRERDPAGDHLWVERAVRAVWMASPARKPSDGPGRGAVSRQRRARLLVEDWPAPMRAAWAAARGSDGRRLSLRDRRQNDNPARKWSAKTADLREKDMGLYLAFCRSASLPLAVTPEQVEAYLAAKAVKGCSAATLASVAINLAMMVRALWPGEDWDWLRDHALELEEEVEEAPKARRKSERMRSVTELRDLARGLMARAETTGRTRRAAALYQKGLIILMLTHHPVRRHNLHELRLGEAPDDAIAGGFIDRLPGGGFSLIWLKTKNGDGRVERLAAGVVEPMERWLAFWRPTLVTEESGDALWLSACPGYFGSPLTPNGLTDCVMGITEQEFGLGLGPHLFRDVAATAIVDHAPELAELIPRLLGHRNRRSCEPYIQQASSVAATRSLEDVIERRIEEGMTAHERVERAALFGRLEKRR
;
A
#
# COMPACT_ATOMS: atom_id res chain seq x y z
N MET A 1 3.53 30.41 3.88
CA MET A 1 2.60 29.72 4.81
C MET A 1 1.38 29.19 4.06
N LYS A 2 1.29 27.86 3.88
CA LYS A 2 0.26 27.18 3.07
C LYS A 2 -1.10 27.23 3.80
N ARG A 3 -2.21 27.12 3.06
CA ARG A 3 -3.60 27.22 3.57
C ARG A 3 -3.90 26.23 4.72
N ASP A 4 -3.24 25.08 4.73
CA ASP A 4 -3.35 24.07 5.79
C ASP A 4 -2.63 24.46 7.08
N GLU A 5 -1.48 25.15 7.01
CA GLU A 5 -0.82 25.74 8.19
C GLU A 5 -1.71 26.82 8.81
N ARG A 6 -2.41 27.62 8.00
CA ARG A 6 -3.34 28.66 8.51
C ARG A 6 -4.57 28.09 9.22
N ILE A 7 -5.10 26.96 8.76
CA ILE A 7 -6.27 26.30 9.38
C ILE A 7 -5.86 25.56 10.66
N HIS A 8 -4.70 24.91 10.64
CA HIS A 8 -4.12 24.24 11.82
C HIS A 8 -3.84 25.27 12.93
N ASN A 9 -3.17 26.37 12.58
CA ASN A 9 -2.84 27.45 13.51
C ASN A 9 -4.11 28.14 14.07
N ARG A 10 -5.18 28.34 13.26
CA ARG A 10 -6.47 28.90 13.73
C ARG A 10 -7.21 28.03 14.75
N ARG A 11 -7.16 26.70 14.64
CA ARG A 11 -7.84 25.78 15.57
C ARG A 11 -7.07 25.67 16.91
N ASN A 12 -5.74 25.63 16.84
CA ASN A 12 -4.87 25.63 18.01
C ASN A 12 -5.05 26.93 18.81
N LEU A 13 -5.10 28.08 18.12
CA LEU A 13 -5.39 29.40 18.71
C LEU A 13 -6.77 29.47 19.37
N ARG A 14 -7.81 28.83 18.81
CA ARG A 14 -9.18 28.91 19.34
C ARG A 14 -9.33 28.24 20.70
N GLY A 15 -8.75 27.05 20.87
CA GLY A 15 -8.77 26.34 22.16
C GLY A 15 -7.94 27.04 23.23
N TRP A 16 -6.72 27.48 22.87
CA TRP A 16 -5.87 28.25 23.78
C TRP A 16 -6.50 29.59 24.20
N ASN A 17 -7.09 30.33 23.27
CA ASN A 17 -7.71 31.62 23.58
C ASN A 17 -8.97 31.47 24.44
N ALA A 18 -9.71 30.36 24.30
CA ALA A 18 -10.84 30.07 25.17
C ALA A 18 -10.38 29.75 26.60
N TYR A 19 -9.28 29.00 26.75
CA TYR A 19 -8.66 28.76 28.05
C TYR A 19 -8.14 30.06 28.69
N ARG A 20 -7.41 30.88 27.92
CA ARG A 20 -6.97 32.22 28.34
C ARG A 20 -8.10 33.09 28.89
N ARG A 21 -9.19 33.19 28.12
CA ARG A 21 -10.35 33.99 28.51
C ARG A 21 -11.03 33.46 29.77
N TRP A 22 -11.04 32.14 29.95
CA TRP A 22 -11.60 31.52 31.15
C TRP A 22 -10.72 31.79 32.38
N CYS A 23 -9.39 31.74 32.22
CA CYS A 23 -8.45 32.10 33.29
C CYS A 23 -8.46 33.61 33.60
N GLY A 24 -8.87 34.46 32.66
CA GLY A 24 -8.82 35.92 32.80
C GLY A 24 -7.42 36.52 32.67
N GLU A 25 -6.45 35.74 32.15
CA GLU A 25 -5.03 36.11 32.06
C GLU A 25 -4.56 36.11 30.60
N GLU A 26 -3.63 37.02 30.25
CA GLU A 26 -3.04 37.02 28.90
C GLU A 26 -2.14 35.81 28.65
N GLU A 27 -1.39 35.36 29.66
CA GLU A 27 -0.58 34.16 29.58
C GLU A 27 -0.81 33.27 30.81
N PRO A 28 -1.88 32.45 30.79
CA PRO A 28 -2.18 31.58 31.90
C PRO A 28 -1.16 30.46 32.02
N GLY A 29 -0.81 30.12 33.27
CA GLY A 29 0.05 28.98 33.57
C GLY A 29 -0.52 27.64 33.06
N ILE A 30 0.39 26.73 32.70
CA ILE A 30 0.12 25.35 32.29
C ILE A 30 0.29 24.45 33.52
N ASP A 31 -0.62 24.59 34.48
CA ASP A 31 -0.67 23.73 35.68
C ASP A 31 -1.77 22.67 35.50
N PRO A 32 -1.51 21.38 35.81
CA PRO A 32 -2.49 20.30 35.66
C PRO A 32 -3.80 20.53 36.40
N GLY A 33 -3.78 21.04 37.64
CA GLY A 33 -4.99 21.26 38.43
C GLY A 33 -5.89 22.34 37.82
N ARG A 34 -5.29 23.40 37.27
CA ARG A 34 -6.02 24.45 36.56
C ARG A 34 -6.61 23.96 35.23
N LEU A 35 -5.86 23.14 34.49
CA LEU A 35 -6.34 22.54 33.24
C LEU A 35 -7.48 21.53 33.48
N GLU A 36 -7.39 20.73 34.54
CA GLU A 36 -8.46 19.82 34.96
C GLU A 36 -9.74 20.59 35.31
N ALA A 37 -9.62 21.68 36.07
CA ALA A 37 -10.74 22.56 36.40
C ALA A 37 -11.39 23.16 35.15
N TYR A 38 -10.59 23.55 34.16
CA TYR A 38 -11.11 24.04 32.88
C TYR A 38 -11.83 22.95 32.08
N VAL A 39 -11.29 21.74 32.02
CA VAL A 39 -11.93 20.61 31.34
C VAL A 39 -13.27 20.27 32.00
N ALA A 40 -13.32 20.25 33.33
CA ALA A 40 -14.56 20.06 34.09
C ALA A 40 -15.57 21.20 33.83
N HIS A 41 -15.12 22.46 33.79
CA HIS A 41 -15.95 23.60 33.44
C HIS A 41 -16.57 23.47 32.04
N LEU A 42 -15.78 23.05 31.05
CA LEU A 42 -16.28 22.81 29.69
C LEU A 42 -17.27 21.64 29.64
N ALA A 43 -17.01 20.57 30.40
CA ALA A 43 -17.92 19.43 30.52
C ALA A 43 -19.32 19.83 30.98
N VAL A 44 -19.42 20.77 31.91
CA VAL A 44 -20.69 21.29 32.42
C VAL A 44 -21.31 22.29 31.43
N THR A 45 -20.56 23.32 31.03
CA THR A 45 -21.09 24.43 30.22
C THR A 45 -21.43 24.05 28.78
N HIS A 46 -20.81 22.99 28.25
CA HIS A 46 -21.02 22.49 26.91
C HIS A 46 -21.62 21.08 26.88
N ALA A 47 -22.24 20.63 27.98
CA ALA A 47 -22.87 19.32 28.09
C ALA A 47 -23.89 19.04 26.96
N GLY A 48 -24.65 20.06 26.52
CA GLY A 48 -25.59 19.97 25.41
C GLY A 48 -24.98 20.18 24.01
N ARG A 49 -23.70 20.53 23.91
CA ARG A 49 -22.96 20.78 22.66
C ARG A 49 -21.58 20.12 22.70
N PRO A 50 -21.54 18.78 22.78
CA PRO A 50 -20.30 18.07 23.09
C PRO A 50 -19.27 18.20 21.95
N LYS A 51 -19.71 18.49 20.72
CA LYS A 51 -18.82 18.75 19.57
C LYS A 51 -18.01 20.04 19.75
N ASP A 52 -18.66 21.12 20.18
CA ASP A 52 -18.01 22.42 20.43
C ASP A 52 -16.99 22.29 21.56
N MET A 53 -17.36 21.53 22.60
CA MET A 53 -16.47 21.17 23.70
C MET A 53 -15.22 20.42 23.21
N CYS A 54 -15.40 19.37 22.40
CA CYS A 54 -14.27 18.64 21.83
C CYS A 54 -13.39 19.52 20.95
N GLU A 55 -13.94 20.41 20.14
CA GLU A 55 -13.15 21.34 19.31
C GLU A 55 -12.27 22.27 20.16
N LEU A 56 -12.80 22.80 21.27
CA LEU A 56 -12.05 23.64 22.21
C LEU A 56 -10.94 22.84 22.91
N LEU A 57 -11.24 21.64 23.39
CA LEU A 57 -10.27 20.81 24.10
C LEU A 57 -9.18 20.24 23.19
N TYR A 58 -9.50 19.85 21.94
CA TYR A 58 -8.49 19.44 20.96
C TYR A 58 -7.60 20.62 20.55
N GLY A 59 -8.18 21.81 20.40
CA GLY A 59 -7.40 23.03 20.15
C GLY A 59 -6.46 23.34 21.32
N LEU A 60 -6.93 23.18 22.55
CA LEU A 60 -6.13 23.36 23.76
C LEU A 60 -4.99 22.33 23.84
N ALA A 61 -5.27 21.04 23.67
CA ALA A 61 -4.25 19.99 23.70
C ALA A 61 -3.17 20.19 22.63
N ALA A 62 -3.55 20.65 21.43
CA ALA A 62 -2.60 21.01 20.38
C ALA A 62 -1.73 22.21 20.76
N ALA A 63 -2.33 23.27 21.34
CA ALA A 63 -1.59 24.45 21.78
C ALA A 63 -0.63 24.15 22.96
N LEU A 64 -1.01 23.25 23.87
CA LEU A 64 -0.17 22.81 24.98
C LEU A 64 1.10 22.10 24.47
N ARG A 65 0.97 21.21 23.47
CA ARG A 65 2.14 20.55 22.85
C ARG A 65 3.12 21.51 22.19
N GLU A 66 2.62 22.62 21.64
CA GLU A 66 3.48 23.64 21.03
C GLU A 66 4.18 24.51 22.07
N ARG A 67 3.52 24.76 23.22
CA ARG A 67 3.97 25.72 24.25
C ARG A 67 4.80 25.09 25.35
N ASP A 68 4.49 23.84 25.67
CA ASP A 68 5.25 23.01 26.57
C ASP A 68 5.44 21.62 25.94
N PRO A 69 6.39 21.49 24.99
CA PRO A 69 6.65 20.23 24.30
C PRO A 69 7.23 19.13 25.20
N ALA A 70 7.76 19.51 26.38
CA ALA A 70 8.36 18.61 27.34
C ALA A 70 7.36 18.09 28.39
N GLY A 71 6.22 18.75 28.56
CA GLY A 71 5.18 18.34 29.50
C GLY A 71 4.30 17.19 28.99
N ASP A 72 3.92 16.29 29.90
CA ASP A 72 2.97 15.22 29.61
C ASP A 72 1.54 15.77 29.66
N HIS A 73 1.06 16.24 28.50
CA HIS A 73 -0.30 16.76 28.31
C HIS A 73 -1.24 15.74 27.67
N LEU A 74 -0.79 14.49 27.52
CA LEU A 74 -1.57 13.43 26.89
C LEU A 74 -2.80 13.06 27.73
N TRP A 75 -2.74 13.32 29.04
CA TRP A 75 -3.88 13.17 29.94
C TRP A 75 -5.03 14.12 29.59
N VAL A 76 -4.76 15.32 29.05
CA VAL A 76 -5.81 16.24 28.58
C VAL A 76 -6.60 15.58 27.45
N GLU A 77 -5.91 14.92 26.50
CA GLU A 77 -6.57 14.16 25.43
C GLU A 77 -7.35 12.95 25.92
N ARG A 78 -6.86 12.30 27.00
CA ARG A 78 -7.60 11.21 27.66
C ARG A 78 -8.83 11.74 28.40
N ALA A 79 -8.74 12.89 29.05
CA ALA A 79 -9.86 13.57 29.68
C ALA A 79 -10.90 14.00 28.65
N VAL A 80 -10.49 14.48 27.46
CA VAL A 80 -11.40 14.73 26.32
C VAL A 80 -12.18 13.48 25.97
N ARG A 81 -11.49 12.33 25.85
CA ARG A 81 -12.14 11.06 25.53
C ARG A 81 -13.05 10.59 26.67
N ALA A 82 -12.63 10.72 27.93
CA ALA A 82 -13.41 10.30 29.09
C ALA A 82 -14.72 11.10 29.22
N VAL A 83 -14.62 12.44 29.16
CA VAL A 83 -15.78 13.35 29.21
C VAL A 83 -16.71 13.12 28.01
N TRP A 84 -16.16 12.92 26.81
CA TRP A 84 -16.95 12.59 25.62
C TRP A 84 -17.67 11.25 25.73
N MET A 85 -16.99 10.22 26.26
CA MET A 85 -17.55 8.89 26.43
C MET A 85 -18.68 8.86 27.48
N ALA A 86 -18.61 9.74 28.48
CA ALA A 86 -19.60 9.90 29.54
C ALA A 86 -20.79 10.82 29.17
N SER A 87 -20.76 11.51 28.04
CA SER A 87 -21.83 12.44 27.64
C SER A 87 -23.10 11.69 27.19
N PRO A 88 -24.29 11.97 27.77
CA PRO A 88 -25.54 11.30 27.41
C PRO A 88 -26.08 11.71 26.02
N ALA A 89 -25.53 12.76 25.40
CA ALA A 89 -25.87 13.19 24.04
C ALA A 89 -25.07 12.47 22.94
N ARG A 90 -24.30 11.42 23.29
CA ARG A 90 -23.42 10.68 22.38
C ARG A 90 -24.21 9.84 21.37
N LYS A 91 -23.96 10.05 20.06
CA LYS A 91 -24.40 9.15 18.98
C LYS A 91 -23.26 8.19 18.58
N PRO A 92 -23.55 6.92 18.19
CA PRO A 92 -22.54 5.94 17.76
C PRO A 92 -21.67 6.40 16.58
N SER A 93 -22.14 7.38 15.81
CA SER A 93 -21.44 7.95 14.66
C SER A 93 -20.24 8.85 15.01
N ASP A 94 -20.07 9.21 16.28
CA ASP A 94 -19.22 10.35 16.65
C ASP A 94 -18.01 9.97 17.55
N GLY A 95 -17.60 8.70 17.59
CA GLY A 95 -16.37 8.26 18.26
C GLY A 95 -15.06 8.61 17.52
N PRO A 96 -13.92 8.73 18.24
CA PRO A 96 -12.64 9.20 17.70
C PRO A 96 -11.98 8.07 16.90
N GLY A 97 -12.35 7.98 15.63
CA GLY A 97 -11.78 7.01 14.71
C GLY A 97 -12.48 6.96 13.36
N ARG A 98 -13.76 7.35 13.27
CA ARG A 98 -14.52 7.41 12.01
C ARG A 98 -15.64 8.47 12.01
N GLY A 99 -15.42 9.62 12.65
CA GLY A 99 -16.41 10.69 12.75
C GLY A 99 -16.73 11.40 11.42
N ALA A 100 -17.91 12.00 11.33
CA ALA A 100 -18.46 12.66 10.14
C ALA A 100 -17.56 13.77 9.52
N VAL A 101 -16.53 14.23 10.22
CA VAL A 101 -15.53 15.18 9.69
C VAL A 101 -14.52 14.49 8.74
N SER A 102 -14.21 13.21 8.97
CA SER A 102 -13.52 12.35 7.97
C SER A 102 -14.42 12.11 6.75
N ARG A 103 -15.74 12.01 6.99
CA ARG A 103 -16.76 11.96 5.94
C ARG A 103 -17.01 13.30 5.23
N GLN A 104 -16.65 14.44 5.83
CA GLN A 104 -16.74 15.77 5.22
C GLN A 104 -15.42 16.20 4.52
N ARG A 105 -14.30 15.52 4.75
CA ARG A 105 -13.08 15.62 3.91
C ARG A 105 -13.10 14.69 2.69
N ARG A 106 -14.29 14.30 2.22
CA ARG A 106 -14.38 13.51 0.99
C ARG A 106 -14.07 14.45 -0.17
N ALA A 107 -12.87 14.33 -0.73
CA ALA A 107 -12.52 14.90 -2.04
C ALA A 107 -13.42 14.39 -3.18
N ARG A 108 -14.36 13.48 -2.88
CA ARG A 108 -15.35 12.85 -3.75
C ARG A 108 -16.77 13.18 -3.29
N LEU A 109 -17.69 13.32 -4.25
CA LEU A 109 -19.13 13.29 -4.03
C LEU A 109 -19.57 11.87 -3.74
N LEU A 110 -20.52 11.69 -2.84
CA LEU A 110 -20.98 10.36 -2.44
C LEU A 110 -22.17 9.91 -3.21
N VAL A 111 -22.38 8.60 -3.24
CA VAL A 111 -23.57 8.02 -3.88
C VAL A 111 -24.83 8.68 -3.32
N GLU A 112 -24.94 8.88 -2.00
CA GLU A 112 -26.07 9.61 -1.41
C GLU A 112 -26.26 11.05 -1.96
N ASP A 113 -25.18 11.71 -2.40
CA ASP A 113 -25.18 13.07 -2.92
C ASP A 113 -25.21 13.16 -4.46
N TRP A 114 -25.21 12.03 -5.19
CA TRP A 114 -25.30 12.04 -6.66
C TRP A 114 -26.69 12.50 -7.14
N PRO A 115 -26.82 12.97 -8.39
CA PRO A 115 -28.12 13.29 -8.98
C PRO A 115 -29.10 12.12 -8.84
N ALA A 116 -30.37 12.41 -8.52
CA ALA A 116 -31.37 11.38 -8.28
C ALA A 116 -31.50 10.33 -9.41
N PRO A 117 -31.49 10.71 -10.71
CA PRO A 117 -31.51 9.73 -11.80
C PRO A 117 -30.29 8.81 -11.79
N MET A 118 -29.12 9.35 -11.48
CA MET A 118 -27.86 8.58 -11.41
C MET A 118 -27.86 7.60 -10.23
N ARG A 119 -28.39 8.00 -9.06
CA ARG A 119 -28.53 7.09 -7.90
C ARG A 119 -29.46 5.93 -8.21
N ALA A 120 -30.59 6.22 -8.86
CA ALA A 120 -31.55 5.19 -9.26
C ALA A 120 -30.92 4.22 -10.29
N ALA A 121 -30.22 4.76 -11.29
CA ALA A 121 -29.47 3.97 -12.27
C ALA A 121 -28.40 3.08 -11.60
N TRP A 122 -27.66 3.62 -10.63
CA TRP A 122 -26.64 2.86 -9.90
C TRP A 122 -27.25 1.72 -9.08
N ALA A 123 -28.34 1.99 -8.35
CA ALA A 123 -29.06 0.97 -7.60
C ALA A 123 -29.59 -0.15 -8.52
N ALA A 124 -30.16 0.21 -9.66
CA ALA A 124 -30.63 -0.74 -10.67
C ALA A 124 -29.48 -1.57 -11.29
N ALA A 125 -28.33 -0.92 -11.55
CA ALA A 125 -27.14 -1.56 -12.08
C ALA A 125 -26.54 -2.59 -11.11
N ARG A 126 -26.59 -2.31 -9.80
CA ARG A 126 -26.13 -3.25 -8.75
C ARG A 126 -27.13 -4.37 -8.48
N GLY A 127 -28.43 -4.11 -8.68
CA GLY A 127 -29.52 -5.04 -8.37
C GLY A 127 -29.80 -5.16 -6.87
N SER A 128 -30.97 -5.69 -6.51
CA SER A 128 -31.30 -6.08 -5.15
C SER A 128 -30.64 -7.42 -4.80
N ASP A 129 -29.74 -7.36 -3.82
CA ASP A 129 -29.02 -8.45 -3.19
C ASP A 129 -28.01 -9.24 -4.04
N GLY A 130 -26.82 -9.43 -3.46
CA GLY A 130 -25.68 -10.15 -4.03
C GLY A 130 -25.91 -11.65 -4.21
N ARG A 131 -27.01 -12.05 -4.83
CA ARG A 131 -27.32 -13.43 -5.18
C ARG A 131 -26.39 -13.89 -6.28
N ARG A 132 -25.82 -15.07 -6.11
CA ARG A 132 -25.00 -15.74 -7.11
C ARG A 132 -25.88 -16.06 -8.32
N LEU A 133 -25.67 -15.35 -9.43
CA LEU A 133 -26.45 -15.48 -10.66
C LEU A 133 -26.38 -16.92 -11.21
N SER A 134 -27.53 -17.48 -11.58
CA SER A 134 -27.64 -18.80 -12.20
C SER A 134 -27.01 -18.79 -13.61
N LEU A 135 -26.72 -19.96 -14.17
CA LEU A 135 -26.21 -20.08 -15.55
C LEU A 135 -27.19 -19.51 -16.60
N ARG A 136 -28.48 -19.43 -16.26
CA ARG A 136 -29.55 -18.91 -17.13
C ARG A 136 -29.56 -17.37 -17.13
N ASP A 137 -29.36 -16.75 -15.97
CA ASP A 137 -29.26 -15.29 -15.82
C ASP A 137 -28.05 -14.74 -16.58
N ARG A 138 -26.94 -15.49 -16.59
CA ARG A 138 -25.68 -15.12 -17.28
C ARG A 138 -25.79 -14.97 -18.80
N ARG A 139 -26.86 -15.43 -19.45
CA ARG A 139 -27.06 -15.35 -20.90
C ARG A 139 -27.89 -14.14 -21.34
N GLN A 140 -28.58 -13.45 -20.42
CA GLN A 140 -29.29 -12.22 -20.73
C GLN A 140 -28.36 -11.02 -20.52
N ASN A 141 -28.65 -9.89 -21.19
CA ASN A 141 -27.91 -8.62 -21.13
C ASN A 141 -27.80 -8.06 -19.70
N ASP A 142 -27.00 -8.73 -18.87
CA ASP A 142 -26.78 -8.37 -17.48
C ASP A 142 -25.81 -7.21 -17.39
N ASN A 143 -26.22 -6.18 -16.64
CA ASN A 143 -25.38 -5.05 -16.34
C ASN A 143 -24.06 -5.51 -15.68
N PRO A 144 -22.88 -5.10 -16.19
CA PRO A 144 -21.58 -5.57 -15.70
C PRO A 144 -21.35 -5.28 -14.21
N ALA A 145 -21.97 -4.22 -13.67
CA ALA A 145 -21.82 -3.83 -12.27
C ALA A 145 -22.38 -4.86 -11.28
N ARG A 146 -23.30 -5.76 -11.69
CA ARG A 146 -23.81 -6.85 -10.83
C ARG A 146 -22.72 -7.83 -10.42
N LYS A 147 -21.72 -8.03 -11.28
CA LYS A 147 -20.60 -8.95 -11.06
C LYS A 147 -19.45 -8.31 -10.28
N TRP A 148 -19.48 -6.99 -10.07
CA TRP A 148 -18.41 -6.29 -9.37
C TRP A 148 -18.39 -6.67 -7.88
N SER A 149 -17.20 -7.01 -7.38
CA SER A 149 -16.95 -7.16 -5.95
C SER A 149 -17.24 -5.84 -5.21
N ALA A 150 -17.48 -5.90 -3.90
CA ALA A 150 -17.66 -4.69 -3.08
C ALA A 150 -16.49 -3.69 -3.23
N LYS A 151 -15.26 -4.21 -3.34
CA LYS A 151 -14.06 -3.39 -3.56
C LYS A 151 -14.05 -2.72 -4.94
N THR A 152 -14.47 -3.45 -5.98
CA THR A 152 -14.58 -2.90 -7.33
C THR A 152 -15.66 -1.82 -7.37
N ALA A 153 -16.80 -2.06 -6.73
CA ALA A 153 -17.87 -1.08 -6.61
C ALA A 153 -17.41 0.19 -5.87
N ASP A 154 -16.80 0.09 -4.69
CA ASP A 154 -16.29 1.27 -3.95
C ASP A 154 -15.24 2.04 -4.76
N LEU A 155 -14.37 1.37 -5.52
CA LEU A 155 -13.43 2.04 -6.41
C LEU A 155 -14.16 2.85 -7.51
N ARG A 156 -15.20 2.27 -8.11
CA ARG A 156 -15.97 2.92 -9.19
C ARG A 156 -16.79 4.09 -8.65
N GLU A 157 -17.40 3.92 -7.48
CA GLU A 157 -18.07 5.00 -6.74
C GLU A 157 -17.07 6.10 -6.33
N LYS A 158 -15.85 5.73 -5.94
CA LYS A 158 -14.78 6.68 -5.65
C LYS A 158 -14.47 7.55 -6.84
N ASP A 159 -14.19 6.95 -7.99
CA ASP A 159 -13.69 7.67 -9.16
C ASP A 159 -14.79 8.55 -9.77
N MET A 160 -16.02 8.02 -9.87
CA MET A 160 -17.19 8.82 -10.26
C MET A 160 -17.43 9.96 -9.27
N GLY A 161 -17.36 9.69 -7.97
CA GLY A 161 -17.49 10.72 -6.95
C GLY A 161 -16.42 11.81 -7.05
N LEU A 162 -15.16 11.46 -7.34
CA LEU A 162 -14.08 12.43 -7.54
C LEU A 162 -14.33 13.30 -8.78
N TYR A 163 -14.85 12.72 -9.85
CA TYR A 163 -15.24 13.44 -11.06
C TYR A 163 -16.40 14.41 -10.78
N LEU A 164 -17.48 13.95 -10.14
CA LEU A 164 -18.63 14.82 -9.81
C LEU A 164 -18.27 15.92 -8.81
N ALA A 165 -17.36 15.64 -7.87
CA ALA A 165 -16.83 16.68 -6.98
C ALA A 165 -16.04 17.75 -7.74
N PHE A 166 -15.28 17.36 -8.77
CA PHE A 166 -14.63 18.29 -9.68
C PHE A 166 -15.66 19.14 -10.44
N CYS A 167 -16.66 18.51 -11.08
CA CYS A 167 -17.71 19.24 -11.80
C CYS A 167 -18.40 20.26 -10.89
N ARG A 168 -18.79 19.84 -9.66
CA ARG A 168 -19.36 20.75 -8.67
C ARG A 168 -18.42 21.90 -8.30
N SER A 169 -17.12 21.64 -8.13
CA SER A 169 -16.14 22.68 -7.78
C SER A 169 -15.84 23.65 -8.91
N ALA A 170 -16.00 23.20 -10.15
CA ALA A 170 -15.84 23.99 -11.37
C ALA A 170 -17.17 24.63 -11.84
N SER A 171 -18.24 24.50 -11.04
CA SER A 171 -19.59 24.96 -11.40
C SER A 171 -20.11 24.39 -12.73
N LEU A 172 -19.67 23.17 -13.08
CA LEU A 172 -20.11 22.43 -14.26
C LEU A 172 -21.32 21.53 -13.91
N PRO A 173 -22.19 21.23 -14.89
CA PRO A 173 -23.24 20.23 -14.72
C PRO A 173 -22.70 18.90 -14.20
N LEU A 174 -23.45 18.23 -13.32
CA LEU A 174 -23.13 16.89 -12.81
C LEU A 174 -23.50 15.79 -13.83
N ALA A 175 -22.98 15.95 -15.04
CA ALA A 175 -23.15 15.04 -16.18
C ALA A 175 -21.79 14.47 -16.58
N VAL A 176 -21.77 13.55 -17.55
CA VAL A 176 -20.53 13.08 -18.18
C VAL A 176 -20.57 13.46 -19.65
N THR A 177 -19.74 14.41 -20.05
CA THR A 177 -19.58 14.84 -21.45
C THR A 177 -18.11 14.83 -21.84
N PRO A 178 -17.77 14.78 -23.14
CA PRO A 178 -16.39 14.83 -23.60
C PRO A 178 -15.60 16.01 -23.00
N GLU A 179 -16.16 17.22 -23.07
CA GLU A 179 -15.49 18.45 -22.63
C GLU A 179 -15.24 18.45 -21.12
N GLN A 180 -16.17 17.90 -20.33
CA GLN A 180 -16.03 17.82 -18.88
C GLN A 180 -15.00 16.77 -18.47
N VAL A 181 -14.94 15.64 -19.19
CA VAL A 181 -13.92 14.60 -18.97
C VAL A 181 -12.54 15.14 -19.31
N GLU A 182 -12.37 15.81 -20.45
CA GLU A 182 -11.11 16.46 -20.83
C GLU A 182 -10.66 17.48 -19.78
N ALA A 183 -11.57 18.37 -19.35
CA ALA A 183 -11.28 19.35 -18.30
C ALA A 183 -10.87 18.68 -16.98
N TYR A 184 -11.50 17.54 -16.64
CA TYR A 184 -11.16 16.78 -15.45
C TYR A 184 -9.78 16.12 -15.52
N LEU A 185 -9.45 15.50 -16.66
CA LEU A 185 -8.15 14.89 -16.89
C LEU A 185 -7.04 15.95 -16.92
N ALA A 186 -7.27 17.09 -17.57
CA ALA A 186 -6.38 18.23 -17.56
C ALA A 186 -6.15 18.76 -16.12
N ALA A 187 -7.21 18.91 -15.33
CA ALA A 187 -7.09 19.33 -13.93
C ALA A 187 -6.31 18.32 -13.06
N LYS A 188 -6.34 17.03 -13.39
CA LYS A 188 -5.51 16.00 -12.76
C LYS A 188 -4.05 16.05 -13.23
N ALA A 189 -3.82 16.29 -14.52
CA ALA A 189 -2.49 16.46 -15.09
C ALA A 189 -1.76 17.65 -14.46
N VAL A 190 -2.44 18.79 -14.30
CA VAL A 190 -1.91 19.99 -13.60
C VAL A 190 -1.51 19.69 -12.15
N LYS A 191 -2.18 18.73 -11.50
CA LYS A 191 -1.84 18.26 -10.14
C LYS A 191 -0.70 17.24 -10.12
N GLY A 192 -0.06 16.98 -11.26
CA GLY A 192 1.07 16.06 -11.39
C GLY A 192 0.68 14.58 -11.45
N CYS A 193 -0.57 14.24 -11.83
CA CYS A 193 -0.92 12.84 -12.09
C CYS A 193 -0.15 12.33 -13.31
N SER A 194 0.38 11.11 -13.23
CA SER A 194 1.05 10.47 -14.37
C SER A 194 0.05 10.14 -15.49
N ALA A 195 0.52 10.04 -16.73
CA ALA A 195 -0.30 9.61 -17.87
C ALA A 195 -1.03 8.27 -17.59
N ALA A 196 -0.34 7.29 -16.99
CA ALA A 196 -0.96 6.02 -16.56
C ALA A 196 -2.12 6.20 -15.56
N THR A 197 -2.04 7.21 -14.69
CA THR A 197 -3.13 7.54 -13.75
C THR A 197 -4.30 8.16 -14.50
N LEU A 198 -4.04 9.00 -15.51
CA LEU A 198 -5.09 9.62 -16.34
C LEU A 198 -5.83 8.57 -17.16
N ALA A 199 -5.09 7.67 -17.83
CA ALA A 199 -5.66 6.52 -18.55
C ALA A 199 -6.55 5.67 -17.62
N SER A 200 -6.03 5.29 -16.45
CA SER A 200 -6.80 4.53 -15.45
C SER A 200 -8.08 5.25 -15.01
N VAL A 201 -8.04 6.56 -14.85
CA VAL A 201 -9.22 7.37 -14.50
C VAL A 201 -10.25 7.33 -15.63
N ALA A 202 -9.83 7.52 -16.89
CA ALA A 202 -10.71 7.46 -18.06
C ALA A 202 -11.37 6.09 -18.19
N ILE A 203 -10.62 4.99 -18.07
CA ILE A 203 -11.15 3.61 -18.09
C ILE A 203 -12.19 3.41 -16.98
N ASN A 204 -11.87 3.87 -15.77
CA ASN A 204 -12.74 3.68 -14.62
C ASN A 204 -14.07 4.44 -14.78
N LEU A 205 -14.02 5.65 -15.36
CA LEU A 205 -15.21 6.42 -15.75
C LEU A 205 -15.97 5.71 -16.87
N ALA A 206 -15.31 5.26 -17.94
CA ALA A 206 -15.91 4.53 -19.05
C ALA A 206 -16.66 3.28 -18.57
N MET A 207 -16.07 2.52 -17.64
CA MET A 207 -16.73 1.36 -17.02
C MET A 207 -17.95 1.76 -16.18
N MET A 208 -17.88 2.88 -15.47
CA MET A 208 -18.98 3.35 -14.64
C MET A 208 -20.16 3.85 -15.48
N VAL A 209 -19.93 4.68 -16.49
CA VAL A 209 -21.01 5.24 -17.32
C VAL A 209 -21.75 4.18 -18.12
N ARG A 210 -21.05 3.15 -18.64
CA ARG A 210 -21.68 1.99 -19.26
C ARG A 210 -22.51 1.16 -18.29
N ALA A 211 -22.17 1.17 -17.01
CA ALA A 211 -22.99 0.54 -15.98
C ALA A 211 -24.21 1.40 -15.60
N LEU A 212 -24.08 2.73 -15.57
CA LEU A 212 -25.19 3.63 -15.24
C LEU A 212 -26.20 3.74 -16.40
N TRP A 213 -25.70 3.90 -17.62
CA TRP A 213 -26.48 4.21 -18.81
C TRP A 213 -26.09 3.28 -19.96
N PRO A 214 -26.44 1.98 -19.88
CA PRO A 214 -26.05 0.99 -20.87
C PRO A 214 -26.69 1.20 -22.25
N GLY A 215 -27.73 2.03 -22.36
CA GLY A 215 -28.39 2.37 -23.62
C GLY A 215 -27.84 3.61 -24.32
N GLU A 216 -26.86 4.29 -23.73
CA GLU A 216 -26.20 5.45 -24.34
C GLU A 216 -24.85 5.08 -24.95
N ASP A 217 -24.40 5.88 -25.92
CA ASP A 217 -23.12 5.68 -26.59
C ASP A 217 -21.98 6.30 -25.76
N TRP A 218 -21.13 5.41 -25.25
CA TRP A 218 -19.92 5.76 -24.47
C TRP A 218 -18.64 5.30 -25.17
N ASP A 219 -18.73 5.00 -26.47
CA ASP A 219 -17.60 4.50 -27.25
C ASP A 219 -16.49 5.56 -27.32
N TRP A 220 -16.85 6.83 -27.47
CA TRP A 220 -15.90 7.95 -27.39
C TRP A 220 -15.04 7.93 -26.11
N LEU A 221 -15.61 7.61 -24.95
CA LEU A 221 -14.87 7.60 -23.68
C LEU A 221 -14.02 6.33 -23.52
N ARG A 222 -14.49 5.21 -24.09
CA ARG A 222 -13.70 3.99 -24.17
C ARG A 222 -12.50 4.19 -25.07
N ASP A 223 -12.71 4.75 -26.26
CA ASP A 223 -11.71 4.89 -27.29
C ASP A 223 -10.65 5.91 -26.83
N HIS A 224 -11.06 7.04 -26.26
CA HIS A 224 -10.13 7.97 -25.61
C HIS A 224 -9.33 7.33 -24.46
N ALA A 225 -9.94 6.44 -23.68
CA ALA A 225 -9.24 5.74 -22.62
C ALA A 225 -8.19 4.75 -23.17
N LEU A 226 -8.44 4.12 -24.32
CA LEU A 226 -7.50 3.23 -25.01
C LEU A 226 -6.36 4.01 -25.66
N GLU A 227 -6.64 5.15 -26.29
CA GLU A 227 -5.61 6.07 -26.82
C GLU A 227 -4.64 6.50 -25.71
N LEU A 228 -5.17 6.89 -24.53
CA LEU A 228 -4.32 7.22 -23.39
C LEU A 228 -3.52 6.02 -22.85
N GLU A 229 -4.01 4.79 -22.97
CA GLU A 229 -3.23 3.59 -22.62
C GLU A 229 -2.11 3.34 -23.62
N GLU A 230 -2.38 3.50 -24.91
CA GLU A 230 -1.40 3.34 -26.00
C GLU A 230 -0.28 4.38 -25.86
N GLU A 231 -0.61 5.65 -25.65
CA GLU A 231 0.37 6.71 -25.37
C GLU A 231 1.26 6.38 -24.16
N VAL A 232 0.67 5.77 -23.11
CA VAL A 232 1.41 5.36 -21.91
C VAL A 232 2.33 4.17 -22.19
N GLU A 233 1.92 3.26 -23.06
CA GLU A 233 2.72 2.09 -23.45
C GLU A 233 3.90 2.47 -24.35
N GLU A 234 3.68 3.41 -25.28
CA GLU A 234 4.70 3.96 -26.17
C GLU A 234 5.67 4.92 -25.45
N ALA A 235 5.21 5.58 -24.38
CA ALA A 235 6.06 6.48 -23.62
C ALA A 235 7.32 5.78 -23.10
N PRO A 236 8.51 6.42 -23.16
CA PRO A 236 9.75 5.84 -22.68
C PRO A 236 9.61 5.36 -21.23
N LYS A 237 9.72 4.04 -21.01
CA LYS A 237 9.60 3.44 -19.69
C LYS A 237 10.60 4.11 -18.74
N ALA A 238 10.10 4.60 -17.60
CA ALA A 238 10.89 5.42 -16.70
C ALA A 238 12.16 4.71 -16.21
N ARG A 239 13.34 5.27 -16.54
CA ARG A 239 14.67 4.87 -16.02
C ARG A 239 14.70 4.74 -14.49
N ARG A 240 13.82 5.49 -13.81
CA ARG A 240 13.61 5.42 -12.36
C ARG A 240 13.30 4.02 -11.83
N LYS A 241 12.68 3.11 -12.61
CA LYS A 241 12.47 1.73 -12.17
C LYS A 241 13.79 0.96 -12.15
N SER A 242 14.55 0.98 -13.25
CA SER A 242 15.83 0.29 -13.35
C SER A 242 16.87 0.83 -12.36
N GLU A 243 16.91 2.15 -12.12
CA GLU A 243 17.79 2.78 -11.13
C GLU A 243 17.55 2.29 -9.68
N ARG A 244 16.30 1.92 -9.38
CA ARG A 244 15.88 1.35 -8.09
C ARG A 244 16.10 -0.15 -8.00
N MET A 245 16.33 -0.85 -9.10
CA MET A 245 16.58 -2.29 -9.04
C MET A 245 17.90 -2.54 -8.30
N ARG A 246 17.90 -3.55 -7.44
CA ARG A 246 19.06 -4.06 -6.74
C ARG A 246 19.13 -5.56 -6.95
N SER A 247 20.32 -6.12 -6.90
CA SER A 247 20.49 -7.58 -7.00
C SER A 247 19.83 -8.27 -5.81
N VAL A 248 19.40 -9.52 -6.00
CA VAL A 248 18.87 -10.35 -4.91
C VAL A 248 19.92 -10.51 -3.79
N THR A 249 21.20 -10.57 -4.15
CA THR A 249 22.32 -10.69 -3.21
C THR A 249 22.44 -9.47 -2.31
N GLU A 250 22.47 -8.25 -2.85
CA GLU A 250 22.52 -7.01 -2.06
C GLU A 250 21.35 -6.91 -1.08
N LEU A 251 20.13 -7.27 -1.51
CA LEU A 251 18.94 -7.24 -0.66
C LEU A 251 19.00 -8.29 0.46
N ARG A 252 19.54 -9.48 0.17
CA ARG A 252 19.75 -10.53 1.16
C ARG A 252 20.81 -10.12 2.18
N ASP A 253 21.89 -9.50 1.74
CA ASP A 253 22.99 -9.08 2.60
C ASP A 253 22.56 -7.92 3.50
N LEU A 254 21.79 -6.95 2.96
CA LEU A 254 21.10 -5.94 3.76
C LEU A 254 20.21 -6.60 4.83
N ALA A 255 19.35 -7.53 4.45
CA ALA A 255 18.45 -8.20 5.38
C ALA A 255 19.20 -8.87 6.54
N ARG A 256 20.27 -9.61 6.23
CA ARG A 256 21.12 -10.27 7.24
C ARG A 256 21.85 -9.25 8.11
N GLY A 257 22.38 -8.18 7.51
CA GLY A 257 23.04 -7.09 8.24
C GLY A 257 22.10 -6.40 9.24
N LEU A 258 20.85 -6.16 8.87
CA LEU A 258 19.85 -5.57 9.78
C LEU A 258 19.55 -6.49 10.97
N MET A 259 19.39 -7.79 10.73
CA MET A 259 19.16 -8.77 11.80
C MET A 259 20.38 -8.89 12.71
N ALA A 260 21.59 -8.94 12.15
CA ALA A 260 22.83 -8.96 12.94
C ALA A 260 22.99 -7.71 13.82
N ARG A 261 22.70 -6.51 13.28
CA ARG A 261 22.71 -5.25 14.04
C ARG A 261 21.67 -5.24 15.17
N ALA A 262 20.52 -5.88 14.97
CA ALA A 262 19.53 -6.00 16.02
C ALA A 262 20.05 -6.88 17.17
N GLU A 263 20.73 -7.99 16.87
CA GLU A 263 21.33 -8.88 17.87
C GLU A 263 22.39 -8.16 18.73
N THR A 264 23.18 -7.24 18.16
CA THR A 264 24.20 -6.49 18.91
C THR A 264 23.64 -5.32 19.73
N THR A 265 22.41 -4.86 19.46
CA THR A 265 21.80 -3.70 20.13
C THR A 265 21.13 -4.07 21.47
N GLY A 266 20.97 -5.36 21.76
CA GLY A 266 20.24 -5.85 22.95
C GLY A 266 18.71 -5.79 22.80
N ARG A 267 17.99 -6.31 23.80
CA ARG A 267 16.55 -6.59 23.72
C ARG A 267 15.68 -5.32 23.88
N THR A 268 15.62 -4.50 22.84
CA THR A 268 14.81 -3.27 22.79
C THR A 268 13.74 -3.32 21.70
N ARG A 269 12.71 -2.47 21.81
CA ARG A 269 11.68 -2.31 20.77
C ARG A 269 12.27 -1.89 19.42
N ARG A 270 13.31 -1.04 19.45
CA ARG A 270 14.02 -0.58 18.25
C ARG A 270 14.79 -1.72 17.59
N ALA A 271 15.46 -2.57 18.37
CA ALA A 271 16.14 -3.75 17.87
C ALA A 271 15.15 -4.76 17.28
N ALA A 272 14.02 -5.02 17.95
CA ALA A 272 12.97 -5.89 17.42
C ALA A 272 12.39 -5.37 16.09
N ALA A 273 12.15 -4.07 15.98
CA ALA A 273 11.72 -3.44 14.73
C ALA A 273 12.77 -3.58 13.62
N LEU A 274 14.06 -3.47 13.96
CA LEU A 274 15.16 -3.63 13.01
C LEU A 274 15.27 -5.07 12.51
N TYR A 275 15.18 -6.05 13.43
CA TYR A 275 15.15 -7.47 13.10
C TYR A 275 13.96 -7.79 12.19
N GLN A 276 12.76 -7.31 12.55
CA GLN A 276 11.55 -7.50 11.75
C GLN A 276 11.72 -6.94 10.32
N LYS A 277 12.32 -5.75 10.16
CA LYS A 277 12.59 -5.17 8.83
C LYS A 277 13.52 -6.06 8.00
N GLY A 278 14.60 -6.56 8.61
CA GLY A 278 15.51 -7.51 7.95
C GLY A 278 14.79 -8.79 7.53
N LEU A 279 14.00 -9.38 8.42
CA LEU A 279 13.22 -10.58 8.12
C LEU A 279 12.17 -10.36 7.02
N ILE A 280 11.48 -9.21 7.01
CA ILE A 280 10.53 -8.86 5.94
C ILE A 280 11.23 -8.78 4.58
N ILE A 281 12.41 -8.16 4.51
CA ILE A 281 13.20 -8.09 3.26
C ILE A 281 13.64 -9.48 2.83
N LEU A 282 14.15 -10.30 3.76
CA LEU A 282 14.55 -11.67 3.49
C LEU A 282 13.38 -12.54 3.01
N MET A 283 12.20 -12.36 3.60
CA MET A 283 10.97 -13.01 3.14
C MET A 283 10.66 -12.59 1.70
N LEU A 284 10.75 -11.32 1.35
CA LEU A 284 10.46 -10.83 0.00
C LEU A 284 11.45 -11.30 -1.06
N THR A 285 12.72 -11.56 -0.71
CA THR A 285 13.72 -12.10 -1.65
C THR A 285 13.50 -13.58 -1.95
N HIS A 286 13.02 -14.36 -0.97
CA HIS A 286 12.75 -15.79 -1.15
C HIS A 286 11.31 -16.11 -1.56
N HIS A 287 10.36 -15.31 -1.09
CA HIS A 287 8.92 -15.44 -1.30
C HIS A 287 8.39 -14.11 -1.81
N PRO A 288 8.54 -13.78 -3.11
CA PRO A 288 8.14 -12.50 -3.69
C PRO A 288 6.61 -12.42 -3.81
N VAL A 289 5.89 -12.52 -2.69
CA VAL A 289 4.43 -12.47 -2.62
C VAL A 289 3.94 -11.03 -2.74
N ARG A 290 2.64 -10.86 -3.04
CA ARG A 290 2.05 -9.52 -3.05
C ARG A 290 2.11 -8.94 -1.64
N ARG A 291 2.33 -7.62 -1.54
CA ARG A 291 2.30 -6.88 -0.27
C ARG A 291 1.13 -7.28 0.64
N HIS A 292 -0.05 -7.42 0.04
CA HIS A 292 -1.26 -7.79 0.77
C HIS A 292 -1.13 -9.19 1.38
N ASN A 293 -0.65 -10.19 0.64
CA ASN A 293 -0.40 -11.51 1.21
C ASN A 293 0.59 -11.43 2.37
N LEU A 294 1.73 -10.77 2.18
CA LEU A 294 2.75 -10.67 3.23
C LEU A 294 2.22 -10.03 4.52
N HIS A 295 1.45 -8.93 4.41
CA HIS A 295 0.96 -8.22 5.59
C HIS A 295 -0.17 -8.96 6.33
N GLU A 296 -0.92 -9.86 5.65
CA GLU A 296 -2.02 -10.62 6.26
C GLU A 296 -1.57 -11.93 6.90
N LEU A 297 -0.27 -12.24 6.89
CA LEU A 297 0.24 -13.44 7.53
C LEU A 297 -0.11 -13.46 9.02
N ARG A 298 -0.78 -14.54 9.41
CA ARG A 298 -1.17 -14.87 10.79
C ARG A 298 -0.44 -16.12 11.25
N LEU A 299 -0.19 -16.21 12.54
CA LEU A 299 0.42 -17.36 13.17
C LEU A 299 -0.60 -18.49 13.37
N GLY A 300 -0.16 -19.72 13.15
CA GLY A 300 -0.92 -20.93 13.41
C GLY A 300 -1.60 -21.51 12.18
N GLU A 301 -2.29 -22.62 12.40
CA GLU A 301 -3.03 -23.35 11.36
C GLU A 301 -4.14 -22.47 10.78
N ALA A 302 -4.40 -22.65 9.49
CA ALA A 302 -5.56 -22.05 8.86
C ALA A 302 -6.83 -22.72 9.44
N PRO A 303 -7.81 -21.95 9.95
CA PRO A 303 -9.08 -22.52 10.38
C PRO A 303 -9.75 -23.32 9.27
N ASP A 304 -10.43 -24.42 9.60
CA ASP A 304 -11.10 -25.30 8.63
C ASP A 304 -12.15 -24.56 7.79
N ASP A 305 -12.75 -23.50 8.34
CA ASP A 305 -13.75 -22.65 7.68
C ASP A 305 -13.13 -21.42 6.99
N ALA A 306 -11.81 -21.26 7.01
CA ALA A 306 -11.14 -20.12 6.40
C ALA A 306 -11.25 -20.15 4.88
N ILE A 307 -11.98 -19.17 4.32
CA ILE A 307 -12.16 -19.04 2.87
C ILE A 307 -11.10 -18.11 2.24
N ALA A 308 -10.37 -17.33 3.05
CA ALA A 308 -9.31 -16.41 2.63
C ALA A 308 -8.35 -16.10 3.79
N GLY A 309 -7.12 -15.64 3.49
CA GLY A 309 -6.13 -15.21 4.49
C GLY A 309 -4.74 -15.76 4.23
N GLY A 310 -3.74 -15.27 4.98
CA GLY A 310 -2.38 -15.79 4.98
C GLY A 310 -2.04 -16.42 6.33
N PHE A 311 -1.46 -17.61 6.33
CA PHE A 311 -1.10 -18.34 7.55
C PHE A 311 0.34 -18.84 7.47
N ILE A 312 1.03 -18.79 8.60
CA ILE A 312 2.34 -19.41 8.79
C ILE A 312 2.27 -20.34 9.99
N ASP A 313 2.62 -21.60 9.77
CA ASP A 313 2.55 -22.62 10.80
C ASP A 313 3.81 -23.50 10.84
N ARG A 314 4.14 -24.02 12.02
CA ARG A 314 5.32 -24.87 12.23
C ARG A 314 5.03 -26.28 11.73
N LEU A 315 5.93 -26.84 10.92
CA LEU A 315 5.77 -28.19 10.40
C LEU A 315 6.30 -29.24 11.40
N PRO A 316 5.63 -30.41 11.49
CA PRO A 316 6.22 -31.59 12.13
C PRO A 316 7.54 -31.95 11.43
N GLY A 317 8.64 -31.97 12.18
CA GLY A 317 9.99 -32.22 11.64
C GLY A 317 10.81 -30.96 11.30
N GLY A 318 10.32 -29.77 11.64
CA GLY A 318 11.06 -28.51 11.51
C GLY A 318 10.71 -27.69 10.27
N GLY A 319 10.95 -26.38 10.35
CA GLY A 319 10.56 -25.41 9.34
C GLY A 319 9.10 -24.97 9.44
N PHE A 320 8.62 -24.25 8.43
CA PHE A 320 7.28 -23.66 8.41
C PHE A 320 6.55 -23.92 7.09
N SER A 321 5.22 -23.99 7.16
CA SER A 321 4.30 -23.90 6.03
C SER A 321 3.84 -22.46 5.88
N LEU A 322 3.74 -21.99 4.64
CA LEU A 322 3.10 -20.74 4.25
C LEU A 322 1.85 -21.09 3.45
N ILE A 323 0.71 -20.66 3.93
CA ILE A 323 -0.60 -20.91 3.31
C ILE A 323 -1.20 -19.58 2.91
N TRP A 324 -1.58 -19.47 1.65
CA TRP A 324 -2.23 -18.31 1.07
C TRP A 324 -3.61 -18.74 0.59
N LEU A 325 -4.66 -18.47 1.35
CA LEU A 325 -6.03 -18.80 0.96
C LEU A 325 -6.63 -17.68 0.12
N LYS A 326 -7.22 -18.08 -1.01
CA LYS A 326 -8.02 -17.25 -1.93
C LYS A 326 -7.45 -15.84 -2.13
N THR A 327 -6.33 -15.80 -2.85
CA THR A 327 -5.76 -14.55 -3.32
C THR A 327 -6.69 -13.86 -4.33
N LYS A 328 -6.46 -12.57 -4.65
CA LYS A 328 -7.22 -11.74 -5.63
C LYS A 328 -7.56 -12.46 -6.96
N ASN A 329 -6.87 -13.55 -7.31
CA ASN A 329 -7.01 -14.29 -8.56
C ASN A 329 -7.63 -15.70 -8.44
N GLY A 330 -8.01 -16.14 -7.24
CA GLY A 330 -8.88 -17.31 -7.03
C GLY A 330 -8.24 -18.60 -6.56
N ASP A 331 -6.91 -18.72 -6.53
CA ASP A 331 -6.25 -19.96 -6.14
C ASP A 331 -5.52 -19.80 -4.81
N GLY A 332 -5.73 -20.78 -3.92
CA GLY A 332 -4.93 -20.94 -2.73
C GLY A 332 -3.55 -21.51 -3.08
N ARG A 333 -2.52 -21.15 -2.33
CA ARG A 333 -1.16 -21.70 -2.48
C ARG A 333 -0.63 -22.14 -1.14
N VAL A 334 -0.03 -23.32 -1.10
CA VAL A 334 0.74 -23.81 0.05
C VAL A 334 2.19 -23.96 -0.40
N GLU A 335 3.12 -23.43 0.39
CA GLU A 335 4.56 -23.54 0.13
C GLU A 335 5.32 -23.72 1.44
N ARG A 336 6.48 -24.38 1.38
CA ARG A 336 7.38 -24.48 2.53
C ARG A 336 8.22 -23.20 2.61
N LEU A 337 8.40 -22.68 3.83
CA LEU A 337 9.31 -21.56 4.07
C LEU A 337 10.73 -21.96 3.62
N ALA A 338 11.40 -21.05 2.94
CA ALA A 338 12.71 -21.32 2.35
C ALA A 338 13.75 -21.53 3.47
N ALA A 339 14.63 -22.52 3.31
CA ALA A 339 15.57 -22.95 4.35
C ALA A 339 16.37 -21.79 4.94
N GLY A 340 16.85 -20.87 4.09
CA GLY A 340 17.61 -19.69 4.52
C GLY A 340 16.84 -18.65 5.36
N VAL A 341 15.54 -18.85 5.56
CA VAL A 341 14.63 -17.97 6.31
C VAL A 341 14.08 -18.65 7.57
N VAL A 342 14.21 -19.97 7.69
CA VAL A 342 13.65 -20.75 8.82
C VAL A 342 14.23 -20.29 10.15
N GLU A 343 15.55 -20.34 10.31
CA GLU A 343 16.22 -19.92 11.55
C GLU A 343 15.90 -18.45 11.90
N PRO A 344 16.00 -17.48 10.98
CA PRO A 344 15.55 -16.11 11.24
C PRO A 344 14.09 -15.99 11.69
N MET A 345 13.19 -16.80 11.13
CA MET A 345 11.78 -16.83 11.53
C MET A 345 11.61 -17.40 12.93
N GLU A 346 12.30 -18.49 13.27
CA GLU A 346 12.28 -19.06 14.63
C GLU A 346 12.78 -18.05 15.66
N ARG A 347 13.89 -17.37 15.36
CA ARG A 347 14.46 -16.33 16.20
C ARG A 347 13.50 -15.15 16.36
N TRP A 348 12.84 -14.72 15.30
CA TRP A 348 11.78 -13.71 15.37
C TRP A 348 10.66 -14.12 16.31
N LEU A 349 10.08 -15.30 16.10
CA LEU A 349 8.92 -15.77 16.87
C LEU A 349 9.25 -16.03 18.34
N ALA A 350 10.42 -16.59 18.64
CA ALA A 350 10.81 -16.96 19.99
C ALA A 350 11.33 -15.78 20.82
N PHE A 351 12.05 -14.83 20.22
CA PHE A 351 12.79 -13.81 20.97
C PHE A 351 12.31 -12.38 20.72
N TRP A 352 12.19 -11.99 19.45
CA TRP A 352 11.96 -10.59 19.05
C TRP A 352 10.48 -10.19 19.02
N ARG A 353 9.61 -10.98 18.38
CA ARG A 353 8.16 -10.72 18.34
C ARG A 353 7.56 -10.53 19.74
N PRO A 354 7.88 -11.37 20.75
CA PRO A 354 7.37 -11.19 22.12
C PRO A 354 7.68 -9.82 22.75
N THR A 355 8.72 -9.12 22.30
CA THR A 355 9.03 -7.76 22.80
C THR A 355 8.07 -6.68 22.30
N LEU A 356 7.28 -6.99 21.28
CA LEU A 356 6.30 -6.09 20.67
C LEU A 356 4.85 -6.52 20.93
N VAL A 357 4.62 -7.71 21.50
CA VAL A 357 3.27 -8.23 21.70
C VAL A 357 2.49 -7.41 22.73
N THR A 358 1.24 -7.11 22.39
CA THR A 358 0.21 -6.53 23.24
C THR A 358 -1.10 -7.29 23.01
N GLU A 359 -2.15 -6.95 23.77
CA GLU A 359 -3.49 -7.51 23.54
C GLU A 359 -4.00 -7.22 22.11
N GLU A 360 -3.61 -6.10 21.51
CA GLU A 360 -4.00 -5.72 20.15
C GLU A 360 -3.29 -6.54 19.06
N SER A 361 -2.21 -7.26 19.38
CA SER A 361 -1.42 -8.00 18.40
C SER A 361 -2.17 -9.15 17.77
N GLY A 362 -2.99 -9.85 18.55
CA GLY A 362 -3.63 -11.10 18.14
C GLY A 362 -2.64 -12.10 17.50
N ASP A 363 -3.09 -12.72 16.42
CA ASP A 363 -2.36 -13.70 15.61
C ASP A 363 -1.45 -13.07 14.55
N ALA A 364 -1.37 -11.74 14.43
CA ALA A 364 -0.61 -11.11 13.35
C ALA A 364 0.88 -11.42 13.43
N LEU A 365 1.49 -11.81 12.30
CA LEU A 365 2.93 -12.10 12.25
C LEU A 365 3.78 -10.84 12.44
N TRP A 366 3.34 -9.72 11.85
CA TRP A 366 4.08 -8.46 11.81
C TRP A 366 3.44 -7.40 12.69
N LEU A 367 4.22 -6.83 13.60
CA LEU A 367 3.75 -5.89 14.62
C LEU A 367 4.41 -4.52 14.46
N SER A 368 3.67 -3.48 14.78
CA SER A 368 4.18 -2.12 14.79
C SER A 368 4.98 -1.84 16.06
N ALA A 369 6.17 -1.26 15.90
CA ALA A 369 6.97 -0.73 17.01
C ALA A 369 6.79 0.80 17.19
N CYS A 370 5.92 1.43 16.40
CA CYS A 370 5.71 2.88 16.44
C CYS A 370 4.95 3.32 17.69
N PRO A 371 5.34 4.44 18.32
CA PRO A 371 4.53 5.07 19.37
C PRO A 371 3.09 5.34 18.87
N GLY A 372 2.09 5.04 19.70
CA GLY A 372 0.67 5.18 19.38
C GLY A 372 0.04 3.99 18.63
N TYR A 373 0.85 3.09 18.07
CA TYR A 373 0.39 1.86 17.40
C TYR A 373 1.16 0.63 17.90
N PHE A 374 1.84 0.75 19.04
CA PHE A 374 2.73 -0.27 19.56
C PHE A 374 2.01 -1.61 19.76
N GLY A 375 2.54 -2.67 19.15
CA GLY A 375 1.98 -4.02 19.19
C GLY A 375 0.76 -4.25 18.32
N SER A 376 0.20 -3.23 17.68
CA SER A 376 -0.86 -3.44 16.67
C SER A 376 -0.30 -4.11 15.40
N PRO A 377 -1.14 -4.84 14.64
CA PRO A 377 -0.74 -5.41 13.35
C PRO A 377 -0.24 -4.33 12.38
N LEU A 378 0.84 -4.61 11.65
CA LEU A 378 1.32 -3.70 10.62
C LEU A 378 0.27 -3.51 9.52
N THR A 379 -0.06 -2.25 9.22
CA THR A 379 -0.90 -1.93 8.08
C THR A 379 -0.16 -2.21 6.76
N PRO A 380 -0.87 -2.40 5.62
CA PRO A 380 -0.20 -2.57 4.32
C PRO A 380 0.76 -1.42 3.99
N ASN A 381 0.38 -0.19 4.32
CA ASN A 381 1.21 0.99 4.09
C ASN A 381 2.39 1.01 5.06
N GLY A 382 2.18 0.71 6.35
CA GLY A 382 3.26 0.60 7.32
C GLY A 382 4.33 -0.42 6.92
N LEU A 383 3.94 -1.55 6.33
CA LEU A 383 4.89 -2.52 5.77
C LEU A 383 5.66 -1.94 4.58
N THR A 384 4.99 -1.24 3.66
CA THR A 384 5.65 -0.56 2.53
C THR A 384 6.64 0.49 3.00
N ASP A 385 6.22 1.35 3.94
CA ASP A 385 7.04 2.43 4.49
C ASP A 385 8.26 1.86 5.23
N CYS A 386 8.09 0.74 5.94
CA CYS A 386 9.20 0.04 6.59
C CYS A 386 10.27 -0.42 5.59
N VAL A 387 9.85 -1.05 4.48
CA VAL A 387 10.77 -1.57 3.46
C VAL A 387 11.39 -0.43 2.64
N MET A 388 10.58 0.54 2.21
CA MET A 388 11.06 1.68 1.43
C MET A 388 12.01 2.54 2.25
N GLY A 389 11.68 2.85 3.51
CA GLY A 389 12.52 3.69 4.34
C GLY A 389 13.89 3.08 4.63
N ILE A 390 13.97 1.76 4.85
CA ILE A 390 15.28 1.12 5.11
C ILE A 390 16.10 0.93 3.83
N THR A 391 15.46 0.67 2.69
CA THR A 391 16.16 0.54 1.41
C THR A 391 16.61 1.90 0.88
N GLU A 392 15.86 2.97 1.16
CA GLU A 392 16.29 4.34 0.88
C GLU A 392 17.50 4.75 1.73
N GLN A 393 17.51 4.39 3.01
CA GLN A 393 18.65 4.65 3.90
C GLN A 393 19.93 3.94 3.42
N GLU A 394 19.80 2.70 2.91
CA GLU A 394 20.96 1.91 2.47
C GLU A 394 21.42 2.28 1.05
N PHE A 395 20.47 2.46 0.12
CA PHE A 395 20.76 2.52 -1.31
C PHE A 395 20.49 3.89 -1.94
N GLY A 396 20.05 4.87 -1.15
CA GLY A 396 19.66 6.21 -1.59
C GLY A 396 18.29 6.28 -2.29
N LEU A 397 17.65 5.14 -2.58
CA LEU A 397 16.33 5.07 -3.20
C LEU A 397 15.49 3.96 -2.56
N GLY A 398 14.22 4.27 -2.25
CA GLY A 398 13.29 3.31 -1.65
C GLY A 398 12.80 2.25 -2.64
N LEU A 399 12.94 0.98 -2.28
CA LEU A 399 12.36 -0.16 -2.96
C LEU A 399 11.11 -0.64 -2.23
N GLY A 400 9.95 -0.57 -2.90
CA GLY A 400 8.71 -1.11 -2.36
C GLY A 400 8.58 -2.62 -2.59
N PRO A 401 7.70 -3.34 -1.85
CA PRO A 401 7.51 -4.79 -1.99
C PRO A 401 7.16 -5.27 -3.41
N HIS A 402 6.61 -4.41 -4.27
CA HIS A 402 6.33 -4.77 -5.66
C HIS A 402 7.60 -4.93 -6.49
N LEU A 403 8.64 -4.10 -6.25
CA LEU A 403 9.91 -4.19 -6.98
C LEU A 403 10.68 -5.48 -6.64
N PHE A 404 10.53 -6.04 -5.44
CA PHE A 404 11.12 -7.34 -5.10
C PHE A 404 10.66 -8.47 -6.02
N ARG A 405 9.43 -8.36 -6.57
CA ARG A 405 8.90 -9.32 -7.53
C ARG A 405 9.59 -9.21 -8.88
N ASP A 406 9.85 -7.98 -9.31
CA ASP A 406 10.61 -7.71 -10.53
C ASP A 406 12.06 -8.17 -10.36
N VAL A 407 12.68 -7.88 -9.20
CA VAL A 407 14.03 -8.31 -8.86
C VAL A 407 14.16 -9.84 -8.90
N ALA A 408 13.20 -10.57 -8.33
CA ALA A 408 13.22 -12.03 -8.36
C ALA A 408 13.07 -12.58 -9.79
N ALA A 409 12.19 -11.99 -10.62
CA ALA A 409 12.02 -12.40 -12.01
C ALA A 409 13.28 -12.10 -12.84
N THR A 410 13.85 -10.90 -12.71
CA THR A 410 15.08 -10.49 -13.39
C THR A 410 16.26 -11.36 -12.95
N ALA A 411 16.39 -11.72 -11.67
CA ALA A 411 17.45 -12.62 -11.22
C ALA A 411 17.36 -14.01 -11.87
N ILE A 412 16.16 -14.53 -12.13
CA ILE A 412 15.99 -15.77 -12.91
C ILE A 412 16.44 -15.54 -14.35
N VAL A 413 15.98 -14.47 -15.00
CA VAL A 413 16.37 -14.13 -16.37
C VAL A 413 17.90 -14.02 -16.53
N ASP A 414 18.56 -13.36 -15.57
CA ASP A 414 19.98 -13.05 -15.66
C ASP A 414 20.86 -14.24 -15.26
N HIS A 415 20.45 -15.06 -14.29
CA HIS A 415 21.33 -16.09 -13.72
C HIS A 415 20.92 -17.53 -14.02
N ALA A 416 19.63 -17.78 -14.28
CA ALA A 416 19.09 -19.12 -14.55
C ALA A 416 17.95 -19.03 -15.59
N PRO A 417 18.21 -18.51 -16.81
CA PRO A 417 17.18 -18.26 -17.82
C PRO A 417 16.39 -19.53 -18.20
N GLU A 418 16.99 -20.71 -18.06
CA GLU A 418 16.35 -22.01 -18.23
C GLU A 418 15.18 -22.26 -17.26
N LEU A 419 15.11 -21.53 -16.14
CA LEU A 419 14.04 -21.59 -15.15
C LEU A 419 12.94 -20.53 -15.37
N ALA A 420 13.00 -19.74 -16.44
CA ALA A 420 12.06 -18.63 -16.67
C ALA A 420 10.58 -19.07 -16.71
N GLU A 421 10.32 -20.30 -17.13
CA GLU A 421 9.00 -20.94 -17.11
C GLU A 421 8.38 -21.03 -15.70
N LEU A 422 9.20 -20.98 -14.65
CA LEU A 422 8.76 -21.02 -13.25
C LEU A 422 8.35 -19.65 -12.71
N ILE A 423 8.71 -18.54 -13.38
CA ILE A 423 8.42 -17.17 -12.94
C ILE A 423 6.92 -16.95 -12.65
N PRO A 424 5.97 -17.37 -13.52
CA PRO A 424 4.54 -17.21 -13.21
C PRO A 424 4.11 -17.89 -11.91
N ARG A 425 4.63 -19.09 -11.63
CA ARG A 425 4.33 -19.85 -10.40
C ARG A 425 4.95 -19.17 -9.17
N LEU A 426 6.21 -18.78 -9.27
CA LEU A 426 6.93 -18.03 -8.22
C LEU A 426 6.15 -16.76 -7.83
N LEU A 427 5.74 -15.98 -8.82
CA LEU A 427 5.03 -14.73 -8.63
C LEU A 427 3.53 -14.92 -8.30
N GLY A 428 2.97 -16.12 -8.44
CA GLY A 428 1.53 -16.35 -8.25
C GLY A 428 0.68 -15.60 -9.29
N HIS A 429 1.07 -15.70 -10.55
CA HIS A 429 0.35 -15.18 -11.71
C HIS A 429 -0.51 -16.29 -12.33
N ARG A 430 -1.81 -16.04 -12.47
CA ARG A 430 -2.74 -16.98 -13.11
C ARG A 430 -2.62 -16.95 -14.64
N ASN A 431 -2.44 -15.74 -15.19
CA ASN A 431 -2.26 -15.56 -16.62
C ASN A 431 -0.77 -15.39 -16.91
N ARG A 432 -0.21 -16.38 -17.60
CA ARG A 432 1.19 -16.41 -18.04
C ARG A 432 1.57 -15.19 -18.90
N ARG A 433 0.62 -14.62 -19.66
CA ARG A 433 0.86 -13.42 -20.49
C ARG A 433 1.49 -12.27 -19.72
N SER A 434 1.15 -12.12 -18.44
CA SER A 434 1.72 -11.07 -17.58
C SER A 434 3.20 -11.27 -17.23
N CYS A 435 3.78 -12.45 -17.48
CA CYS A 435 5.20 -12.74 -17.33
C CYS A 435 5.90 -12.97 -18.68
N GLU A 436 5.16 -12.90 -19.80
CA GLU A 436 5.69 -13.18 -21.13
C GLU A 436 6.93 -12.33 -21.47
N PRO A 437 7.01 -11.02 -21.13
CA PRO A 437 8.21 -10.24 -21.36
C PRO A 437 9.46 -10.81 -20.68
N TYR A 438 9.32 -11.33 -19.45
CA TYR A 438 10.45 -11.96 -18.75
C TYR A 438 10.87 -13.28 -19.41
N ILE A 439 9.90 -14.09 -19.84
CA ILE A 439 10.16 -15.37 -20.50
C ILE A 439 10.86 -15.14 -21.84
N GLN A 440 10.38 -14.18 -22.63
CA GLN A 440 11.02 -13.80 -23.90
C GLN A 440 12.43 -13.26 -23.68
N GLN A 441 12.62 -12.39 -22.68
CA GLN A 441 13.95 -11.86 -22.34
C GLN A 441 14.92 -12.99 -21.95
N ALA A 442 14.48 -13.94 -21.10
CA ALA A 442 15.29 -15.10 -20.73
C ALA A 442 15.64 -15.97 -21.94
N SER A 443 14.69 -16.19 -22.85
CA SER A 443 14.94 -16.92 -24.09
C SER A 443 16.02 -16.25 -24.94
N SER A 444 16.00 -14.92 -25.05
CA SER A 444 17.04 -14.17 -25.76
C SER A 444 18.40 -14.30 -25.08
N VAL A 445 18.46 -14.21 -23.74
CA VAL A 445 19.71 -14.40 -22.97
C VAL A 445 20.26 -15.83 -23.18
N ALA A 446 19.42 -16.85 -23.10
CA ALA A 446 19.81 -18.23 -23.32
C ALA A 446 20.30 -18.50 -24.75
N ALA A 447 19.69 -17.87 -25.76
CA ALA A 447 20.12 -17.97 -27.15
C ALA A 447 21.52 -17.37 -27.36
N THR A 448 21.80 -16.20 -26.77
CA THR A 448 23.13 -15.58 -26.83
C THR A 448 24.19 -16.46 -26.18
N ARG A 449 23.91 -17.02 -24.99
CA ARG A 449 24.83 -17.97 -24.32
C ARG A 449 25.09 -19.21 -25.16
N SER A 450 24.04 -19.78 -25.75
CA SER A 450 24.17 -20.95 -26.63
C SER A 450 25.04 -20.65 -27.86
N LEU A 451 24.94 -19.43 -28.40
CA LEU A 451 25.80 -18.98 -29.49
C LEU A 451 27.26 -18.83 -29.03
N GLU A 452 27.50 -18.24 -27.86
CA GLU A 452 28.84 -18.16 -27.25
C GLU A 452 29.45 -19.56 -27.08
N ASP A 453 28.72 -20.52 -26.51
CA ASP A 453 29.17 -21.91 -26.35
C ASP A 453 29.49 -22.60 -27.69
N VAL A 454 28.73 -22.30 -28.75
CA VAL A 454 28.99 -22.83 -30.09
C VAL A 454 30.24 -22.19 -30.69
N ILE A 455 30.44 -20.89 -30.49
CA ILE A 455 31.64 -20.16 -30.94
C ILE A 455 32.87 -20.72 -30.20
N GLU A 456 32.80 -20.87 -28.87
CA GLU A 456 33.91 -21.39 -28.06
C GLU A 456 34.27 -22.82 -28.43
N ARG A 457 33.29 -23.73 -28.55
CA ARG A 457 33.55 -25.10 -29.01
C ARG A 457 34.19 -25.15 -30.39
N ARG A 458 33.69 -24.36 -31.33
CA ARG A 458 34.26 -24.33 -32.69
C ARG A 458 35.69 -23.79 -32.72
N ILE A 459 35.97 -22.81 -31.88
CA ILE A 459 37.32 -22.29 -31.66
C ILE A 459 38.22 -23.39 -31.07
N GLU A 460 37.75 -24.15 -30.09
CA GLU A 460 38.54 -25.20 -29.44
C GLU A 460 38.81 -26.40 -30.34
N GLU A 461 37.81 -26.85 -31.10
CA GLU A 461 37.87 -27.98 -32.04
C GLU A 461 38.65 -27.65 -33.33
N GLY A 462 38.63 -26.39 -33.76
CA GLY A 462 39.25 -25.94 -35.02
C GLY A 462 40.67 -25.39 -34.90
N MET A 463 41.14 -25.04 -33.71
CA MET A 463 42.46 -24.40 -33.55
C MET A 463 43.61 -25.41 -33.45
N THR A 464 44.54 -25.30 -34.41
CA THR A 464 45.85 -25.93 -34.35
C THR A 464 46.72 -25.36 -33.22
N ALA A 465 47.77 -26.08 -32.82
CA ALA A 465 48.71 -25.61 -31.79
C ALA A 465 49.34 -24.24 -32.14
N HIS A 466 49.55 -23.98 -33.43
CA HIS A 466 50.08 -22.72 -33.93
C HIS A 466 49.11 -21.55 -33.72
N GLU A 467 47.84 -21.73 -34.05
CA GLU A 467 46.80 -20.70 -33.89
C GLU A 467 46.54 -20.38 -32.40
N ARG A 468 46.71 -21.36 -31.50
CA ARG A 468 46.63 -21.14 -30.04
C ARG A 468 47.72 -20.19 -29.56
N VAL A 469 48.93 -20.34 -30.06
CA VAL A 469 50.07 -19.47 -29.75
C VAL A 469 49.87 -18.07 -30.32
N GLU A 470 49.39 -17.94 -31.56
CA GLU A 470 49.10 -16.62 -32.16
C GLU A 470 47.98 -15.88 -31.43
N ARG A 471 46.91 -16.58 -31.04
CA ARG A 471 45.79 -15.99 -30.29
C ARG A 471 46.24 -15.49 -28.92
N ALA A 472 47.06 -16.26 -28.19
CA ALA A 472 47.64 -15.83 -26.93
C ALA A 472 48.56 -14.60 -27.10
N ALA A 473 49.37 -14.57 -28.18
CA ALA A 473 50.19 -13.42 -28.52
C ALA A 473 49.35 -12.18 -28.87
N LEU A 474 48.20 -12.34 -29.53
CA LEU A 474 47.27 -11.25 -29.84
C LEU A 474 46.68 -10.66 -28.56
N PHE A 475 46.17 -11.50 -27.64
CA PHE A 475 45.64 -11.04 -26.36
C PHE A 475 46.70 -10.32 -25.52
N GLY A 476 47.92 -10.86 -25.45
CA GLY A 476 49.03 -10.20 -24.75
C GLY A 476 49.44 -8.86 -25.37
N ARG A 477 49.31 -8.67 -26.69
CA ARG A 477 49.52 -7.37 -27.35
C ARG A 477 48.40 -6.37 -27.05
N LEU A 478 47.16 -6.84 -26.93
CA LEU A 478 46.01 -5.99 -26.63
C LEU A 478 45.99 -5.56 -25.16
N GLU A 479 46.36 -6.43 -24.22
CA GLU A 479 46.51 -6.07 -22.80
C GLU A 479 47.65 -5.08 -22.57
N LYS A 480 48.79 -5.21 -23.25
CA LYS A 480 49.89 -4.25 -23.15
C LYS A 480 49.61 -2.87 -23.77
N ARG A 481 48.57 -2.76 -24.60
CA ARG A 481 48.12 -1.49 -25.21
C ARG A 481 47.08 -0.76 -24.37
N ARG A 482 46.57 -1.42 -23.33
CA ARG A 482 45.60 -0.89 -22.37
C ARG A 482 46.34 -0.42 -21.13
#